data_AF-A0A822XPR2-F1
#
_entry.id   AF-A0A822XPR2-F1
#
_cell.length_a   1.000
_cell.length_b   1.000
_cell.length_c   1.000
_cell.angle_alpha   90.00
_cell.angle_beta   90.00
_cell.angle_gamma   90.00
#
_symmetry.space_group_name_H-M   'P 1'
#
loop_
_entity.id
_entity.type
_entity.pdbx_description
1 polymer ?
#
loop_
_entity_poly.entity_id
_entity_poly.type
_entity_poly.pdbx_seq_one_letter_code
_entity_poly.pdbx_strand_id
1 'polypeptide(L)'
;MEDYIVNLILVSIVSWASLFLLVRKIFPNRSFDFCNRIVSTIHASSAVTLASLSVEDWRDPVPLAPKSSTSQMKALAVSVGYLIYDLVCCLFDNHVNLDNSIHHLVSIVGLGSGLAHQVVSGLFHLIFLADFS
;
A
#
# COMPACT_ATOMS: atom_id res chain seq x y z
N MET A 1 7.46 14.23 -12.83
CA MET A 1 7.46 12.93 -12.12
C MET A 1 6.54 12.99 -10.91
N GLU A 2 6.60 14.06 -10.11
CA GLU A 2 5.69 14.27 -8.97
C GLU A 2 4.22 14.23 -9.38
N ASP A 3 3.78 15.00 -10.38
CA ASP A 3 2.38 14.96 -10.85
C ASP A 3 1.93 13.56 -11.27
N TYR A 4 2.82 12.78 -11.88
CA TYR A 4 2.53 11.41 -12.28
C TYR A 4 2.31 10.50 -11.06
N ILE A 5 3.16 10.61 -10.05
CA ILE A 5 3.05 9.83 -8.81
C ILE A 5 1.81 10.25 -8.02
N VAL A 6 1.53 11.54 -7.91
CA VAL A 6 0.32 12.06 -7.25
C VAL A 6 -0.93 11.52 -7.94
N ASN A 7 -1.01 11.62 -9.27
CA ASN A 7 -2.12 11.06 -10.04
C ASN A 7 -2.25 9.54 -9.84
N LEU A 8 -1.13 8.83 -9.77
CA LEU A 8 -1.13 7.39 -9.52
C LEU A 8 -1.66 7.04 -8.11
N ILE A 9 -1.29 7.81 -7.09
CA ILE A 9 -1.84 7.66 -5.73
C ILE A 9 -3.35 7.89 -5.76
N LEU A 10 -3.82 8.98 -6.38
CA LEU A 10 -5.25 9.30 -6.47
C LEU A 10 -6.04 8.20 -7.18
N VAL A 11 -5.56 7.73 -8.33
CA VAL A 11 -6.16 6.60 -9.06
C VAL A 11 -6.15 5.33 -8.21
N SER A 12 -5.07 5.09 -7.47
CA SER A 12 -4.98 3.94 -6.57
C SER A 12 -6.01 4.01 -5.43
N ILE A 13 -6.19 5.16 -4.78
CA ILE A 13 -7.21 5.35 -3.74
C ILE A 13 -8.60 5.02 -4.29
N VAL A 14 -8.95 5.59 -5.44
CA VAL A 14 -10.25 5.36 -6.09
C VAL A 14 -10.42 3.88 -6.47
N SER A 15 -9.36 3.23 -6.93
CA SER A 15 -9.38 1.81 -7.31
C SER A 15 -9.61 0.90 -6.09
N TRP A 16 -8.93 1.15 -4.98
CA TRP A 16 -9.12 0.39 -3.73
C TRP A 16 -10.52 0.60 -3.15
N ALA A 17 -11.02 1.84 -3.13
CA ALA A 17 -12.39 2.14 -2.72
C ALA A 17 -13.43 1.44 -3.61
N SER A 18 -13.23 1.45 -4.93
CA SER A 18 -14.11 0.75 -5.88
C SER A 18 -14.10 -0.76 -5.67
N LEU A 19 -12.91 -1.34 -5.42
CA LEU A 19 -12.77 -2.76 -5.10
C LEU A 19 -13.50 -3.11 -3.80
N PHE A 20 -13.40 -2.27 -2.77
CA PHE A 20 -14.15 -2.45 -1.54
C PHE A 20 -15.67 -2.49 -1.78
N LEU A 21 -16.20 -1.52 -2.53
CA LEU A 21 -17.62 -1.49 -2.90
C LEU A 21 -18.04 -2.75 -3.68
N LEU A 22 -17.17 -3.25 -4.56
CA LEU A 22 -17.39 -4.51 -5.28
C LEU A 22 -17.43 -5.71 -4.33
N VAL A 23 -16.47 -5.82 -3.41
CA VAL A 23 -16.42 -6.88 -2.39
C VAL A 23 -17.67 -6.83 -1.51
N ARG A 24 -18.10 -5.64 -1.07
CA ARG A 24 -19.35 -5.44 -0.31
C ARG A 24 -20.57 -5.90 -1.11
N LYS A 25 -20.60 -5.64 -2.42
CA LYS A 25 -21.68 -6.08 -3.31
C LYS A 25 -21.72 -7.61 -3.50
N ILE A 26 -20.56 -8.26 -3.58
CA ILE A 26 -20.43 -9.72 -3.72
C ILE A 26 -20.77 -10.43 -2.39
N PHE A 27 -20.40 -9.83 -1.26
CA PHE A 27 -20.60 -10.40 0.07
C PHE A 27 -21.51 -9.51 0.96
N PRO A 28 -22.78 -9.27 0.57
CA PRO A 28 -23.65 -8.28 1.23
C PRO A 28 -23.96 -8.61 2.69
N ASN A 29 -23.92 -9.90 3.06
CA ASN A 29 -24.21 -10.39 4.41
C ASN A 29 -23.00 -10.41 5.34
N ARG A 30 -21.81 -10.03 4.87
CA ARG A 30 -20.59 -9.98 5.68
C ARG A 30 -20.42 -8.61 6.32
N SER A 31 -19.61 -8.54 7.39
CA SER A 31 -19.33 -7.29 8.08
C SER A 31 -18.46 -6.35 7.23
N PHE A 32 -18.41 -5.08 7.62
CA PHE A 32 -17.52 -4.09 7.02
C PHE A 32 -16.05 -4.53 7.13
N ASP A 33 -15.60 -4.87 8.35
CA ASP A 33 -14.25 -5.38 8.64
C ASP A 33 -13.90 -6.60 7.78
N PHE A 34 -14.80 -7.59 7.66
CA PHE A 34 -14.52 -8.77 6.84
C PHE A 34 -14.28 -8.41 5.37
N CYS A 35 -15.10 -7.52 4.80
CA CYS A 35 -14.91 -7.05 3.43
C CYS A 35 -13.61 -6.24 3.29
N ASN A 36 -13.26 -5.44 4.29
CA ASN A 36 -12.01 -4.68 4.28
C ASN A 36 -10.79 -5.61 4.31
N ARG A 37 -10.81 -6.67 5.13
CA ARG A 37 -9.75 -7.70 5.20
C ARG A 37 -9.50 -8.41 3.86
N ILE A 38 -10.55 -8.64 3.08
CA ILE A 38 -10.39 -9.18 1.71
C ILE A 38 -9.58 -8.19 0.86
N VAL A 39 -9.92 -6.89 0.91
CA VAL A 39 -9.18 -5.85 0.17
C VAL A 39 -7.73 -5.78 0.66
N SER A 40 -7.49 -5.85 1.98
CA SER A 40 -6.15 -5.90 2.57
C SER A 40 -5.33 -7.08 2.06
N THR A 41 -5.95 -8.26 1.93
CA THR A 41 -5.29 -9.47 1.40
C THR A 41 -4.92 -9.31 -0.07
N ILE A 42 -5.79 -8.68 -0.86
CA ILE A 42 -5.53 -8.39 -2.27
C ILE A 42 -4.39 -7.37 -2.40
N HIS A 43 -4.37 -6.33 -1.56
CA HIS A 43 -3.26 -5.39 -1.50
C HIS A 43 -1.94 -6.10 -1.15
N ALA A 44 -1.92 -6.93 -0.12
CA ALA A 44 -0.75 -7.71 0.26
C ALA A 44 -0.17 -8.50 -0.92
N SER A 45 -1.04 -9.24 -1.61
CA SER A 45 -0.67 -10.06 -2.77
C SER A 45 -0.16 -9.20 -3.92
N SER A 46 -0.81 -8.06 -4.16
CA SER A 46 -0.42 -7.10 -5.21
C SER A 46 0.92 -6.44 -4.89
N ALA A 47 1.15 -6.04 -3.64
CA ALA A 47 2.38 -5.42 -3.18
C ALA A 47 3.57 -6.37 -3.32
N VAL A 48 3.44 -7.62 -2.85
CA VAL A 48 4.48 -8.65 -3.03
C VAL A 48 4.78 -8.88 -4.51
N THR A 49 3.73 -8.98 -5.34
CA THR A 49 3.89 -9.20 -6.79
C THR A 49 4.61 -8.03 -7.46
N LEU A 50 4.14 -6.80 -7.25
CA LEU A 50 4.71 -5.60 -7.84
C LEU A 50 6.15 -5.37 -7.38
N ALA A 51 6.42 -5.62 -6.11
CA ALA A 51 7.76 -5.47 -5.56
C ALA A 51 8.71 -6.53 -6.12
N SER A 52 8.29 -7.79 -6.22
CA SER A 52 9.06 -8.86 -6.88
C SER A 52 9.35 -8.53 -8.35
N LEU A 53 8.36 -7.99 -9.08
CA LEU A 53 8.53 -7.56 -10.47
C LEU A 53 9.41 -6.30 -10.61
N SER A 54 9.63 -5.57 -9.52
CA SER A 54 10.46 -4.36 -9.51
C SER A 54 11.94 -4.63 -9.25
N VAL A 55 12.29 -5.87 -8.85
CA VAL A 55 13.67 -6.32 -8.66
C VAL A 55 14.34 -6.50 -10.02
N GLU A 56 15.37 -5.71 -10.29
CA GLU A 56 16.12 -5.74 -11.56
C GLU A 56 17.12 -6.90 -11.60
N ASP A 57 17.81 -7.18 -10.49
CA ASP A 57 18.70 -8.33 -10.32
C ASP A 57 18.43 -9.02 -8.98
N TRP A 58 18.04 -10.30 -9.04
CA TRP A 58 17.80 -11.10 -7.83
C TRP A 58 19.08 -11.51 -7.10
N ARG A 59 20.25 -11.33 -7.73
CA ARG A 59 21.56 -11.52 -7.06
C ARG A 59 21.94 -10.31 -6.22
N ASP A 60 21.37 -9.14 -6.51
CA ASP A 60 21.50 -7.90 -5.75
C ASP A 60 20.13 -7.21 -5.62
N PRO A 61 19.21 -7.77 -4.81
CA PRO A 61 17.81 -7.31 -4.75
C PRO A 61 17.65 -5.93 -4.09
N VAL A 62 18.71 -5.41 -3.47
CA VAL A 62 18.75 -4.06 -2.89
C VAL A 62 19.93 -3.32 -3.53
N PRO A 63 19.84 -3.00 -4.82
CA PRO A 63 20.92 -2.31 -5.49
C PRO A 63 21.19 -1.00 -4.76
N LEU A 64 22.46 -0.70 -4.50
CA LEU A 64 22.93 0.56 -3.90
C LEU A 64 22.78 1.76 -4.86
N ALA A 65 21.72 1.75 -5.67
CA ALA A 65 21.39 2.80 -6.60
C ALA A 65 21.01 4.07 -5.82
N PRO A 66 21.48 5.26 -6.22
CA PRO A 66 21.16 6.50 -5.55
C PRO A 66 19.68 6.88 -5.66
N LYS A 67 18.93 6.25 -6.58
CA LYS A 67 17.49 6.46 -6.79
C LYS A 67 16.78 5.16 -7.12
N SER A 68 15.55 5.04 -6.65
CA SER A 68 14.69 3.90 -6.94
C SER A 68 14.21 3.88 -8.39
N SER A 69 14.01 2.67 -8.90
CA SER A 69 13.50 2.45 -10.25
C SER A 69 12.05 2.95 -10.38
N THR A 70 11.64 3.24 -11.61
CA THR A 70 10.25 3.66 -11.87
C THR A 70 9.23 2.59 -11.43
N SER A 71 9.58 1.31 -11.53
CA SER A 71 8.72 0.20 -11.08
C SER A 71 8.58 0.17 -9.55
N GLN A 72 9.67 0.39 -8.82
CA GLN A 72 9.64 0.51 -7.35
C GLN A 72 8.78 1.69 -6.90
N MET A 73 8.92 2.84 -7.57
CA MET A 73 8.12 4.04 -7.29
C MET A 73 6.62 3.83 -7.56
N LYS A 74 6.27 3.08 -8.61
CA LYS A 74 4.87 2.71 -8.90
C LYS A 74 4.30 1.76 -7.87
N ALA A 75 5.04 0.71 -7.51
CA ALA A 75 4.63 -0.23 -6.46
C ALA A 75 4.35 0.52 -5.16
N LEU A 76 5.23 1.45 -4.82
CA LEU A 76 5.08 2.28 -3.63
C LEU A 76 3.86 3.21 -3.69
N ALA A 77 3.64 3.90 -4.80
CA ALA A 77 2.47 4.76 -4.97
C ALA A 77 1.15 4.00 -4.81
N VAL A 78 1.08 2.76 -5.31
CA VAL A 78 -0.10 1.88 -5.14
C VAL A 78 -0.32 1.50 -3.68
N SER A 79 0.75 1.19 -2.94
CA SER A 79 0.67 0.89 -1.51
C SER A 79 0.31 2.11 -0.65
N VAL A 80 0.83 3.30 -0.96
CA VAL A 80 0.41 4.55 -0.31
C VAL A 80 -1.08 4.79 -0.54
N GLY A 81 -1.57 4.61 -1.77
CA GLY A 81 -2.99 4.74 -2.08
C GLY A 81 -3.85 3.75 -1.29
N TYR A 82 -3.38 2.50 -1.10
CA TYR A 82 -4.04 1.53 -0.25
C TYR A 82 -4.09 2.00 1.21
N LEU A 83 -2.96 2.41 1.80
CA LEU A 83 -2.91 2.81 3.21
C LEU A 83 -3.83 4.00 3.51
N ILE A 84 -3.92 4.96 2.58
CA ILE A 84 -4.85 6.08 2.69
C ILE A 84 -6.30 5.58 2.66
N TYR A 85 -6.64 4.70 1.72
CA TYR A 85 -7.95 4.05 1.66
C TYR A 85 -8.27 3.29 2.96
N ASP A 86 -7.34 2.49 3.46
CA ASP A 86 -7.54 1.61 4.61
C ASP A 86 -7.66 2.41 5.91
N LEU A 87 -6.89 3.49 6.05
CA LEU A 87 -7.04 4.46 7.13
C LEU A 87 -8.44 5.08 7.12
N VAL A 88 -8.94 5.51 5.96
CA VAL A 88 -10.30 6.04 5.83
C VAL A 88 -11.33 4.99 6.25
N CYS A 89 -11.20 3.74 5.80
CA CYS A 89 -12.08 2.64 6.23
C CYS A 89 -12.02 2.39 7.74
N CYS A 90 -10.84 2.44 8.37
CA CYS A 90 -10.69 2.29 9.81
C CYS A 90 -11.40 3.40 10.61
N LEU A 91 -11.47 4.63 10.07
CA LEU A 91 -12.19 5.74 10.71
C LEU A 91 -13.71 5.57 10.64
N PHE A 92 -14.24 4.80 9.68
CA PHE A 92 -15.66 4.51 9.53
C PHE A 92 -16.11 3.24 10.25
N ASP A 93 -15.19 2.40 10.70
CA ASP A 93 -15.55 1.21 11.47
C ASP A 93 -15.98 1.59 12.89
N ASN A 94 -16.95 0.86 13.44
CA ASN A 94 -17.54 1.16 14.75
C ASN A 94 -16.56 0.95 15.92
N HIS A 95 -15.44 0.29 15.66
CA HIS A 95 -14.33 0.07 16.60
C HIS A 95 -13.04 0.63 16.01
N VAL A 96 -12.83 1.94 16.18
CA VAL A 96 -11.58 2.58 15.79
C VAL A 96 -10.43 1.98 16.60
N ASN A 97 -9.62 1.16 15.95
CA ASN A 97 -8.38 0.66 16.51
C ASN A 97 -7.29 1.74 16.33
N LEU A 98 -7.03 2.49 17.40
CA LEU A 98 -6.08 3.60 17.41
C LEU A 98 -4.67 3.14 17.04
N ASP A 99 -4.23 1.97 17.50
CA ASP A 99 -2.92 1.41 17.15
C ASP A 99 -2.80 1.17 15.65
N ASN A 100 -3.83 0.60 15.02
CA ASN A 100 -3.87 0.39 13.58
C ASN A 100 -3.87 1.72 12.81
N SER A 101 -4.58 2.73 13.32
CA SER A 101 -4.66 4.06 12.70
C SER A 101 -3.34 4.82 12.78
N ILE A 102 -2.65 4.76 13.93
CA ILE A 102 -1.31 5.35 14.11
C ILE A 102 -0.29 4.62 13.23
N HIS A 103 -0.35 3.29 13.19
CA HIS A 103 0.49 2.50 12.29
C HIS A 103 0.29 2.95 10.83
N HIS A 104 -0.95 3.06 10.37
CA HIS A 104 -1.25 3.55 9.01
C HIS A 104 -0.72 4.95 8.76
N LEU A 105 -0.87 5.88 9.71
CA LEU A 105 -0.35 7.24 9.57
C LEU A 105 1.18 7.27 9.47
N VAL A 106 1.87 6.54 10.35
CA VAL A 106 3.34 6.44 10.33
C VAL A 106 3.81 5.80 9.02
N SER A 107 3.13 4.75 8.57
CA SER A 107 3.41 4.10 7.29
C SER A 107 3.19 5.07 6.12
N ILE A 108 2.06 5.79 6.04
CA ILE A 108 1.81 6.80 4.98
C ILE A 108 2.91 7.86 4.94
N VAL A 109 3.33 8.40 6.09
CA VAL A 109 4.40 9.40 6.16
C VAL A 109 5.74 8.82 5.74
N GLY A 110 6.09 7.63 6.22
CA GLY A 110 7.33 6.94 5.83
C GLY A 110 7.38 6.62 4.35
N LEU A 111 6.29 6.06 3.81
CA LEU A 111 6.17 5.72 2.40
C LEU A 111 6.15 6.97 1.51
N GLY A 112 5.42 8.02 1.93
CA GLY A 112 5.34 9.30 1.24
C GLY A 112 6.68 10.02 1.20
N SER A 113 7.47 9.94 2.27
CA SER A 113 8.85 10.46 2.31
C SER A 113 9.74 9.72 1.32
N GLY A 114 9.65 8.39 1.25
CA GLY A 114 10.36 7.58 0.24
C GLY A 114 10.02 7.98 -1.19
N LEU A 115 8.75 8.30 -1.47
CA LEU A 115 8.31 8.83 -2.77
C LEU A 115 8.87 10.23 -3.04
N ALA A 116 8.86 11.14 -2.06
CA ALA A 116 9.36 12.50 -2.22
C ALA A 116 10.87 12.53 -2.49
N HIS A 117 11.62 11.66 -1.83
CA HIS A 117 13.08 11.57 -1.99
C HIS A 117 13.52 10.60 -3.09
N GLN A 118 12.61 9.81 -3.67
CA GLN A 118 12.91 8.77 -4.66
C GLN A 118 13.86 7.69 -4.13
N VAL A 119 13.79 7.42 -2.82
CA VAL A 119 14.62 6.42 -2.15
C VAL A 119 13.70 5.41 -1.46
N VAL A 120 13.69 4.19 -1.98
CA VAL A 120 13.05 3.03 -1.38
C VAL A 120 14.16 2.20 -0.74
N SER A 121 14.25 2.20 0.58
CA SER A 121 15.23 1.37 1.30
C SER A 121 14.85 -0.12 1.20
N GLY A 122 15.80 -1.07 1.11
CA GLY A 122 15.46 -2.50 1.18
C GLY A 122 14.73 -2.92 2.48
N LEU A 123 14.89 -2.14 3.55
CA LEU A 123 14.16 -2.26 4.83
C LEU A 123 12.63 -2.17 4.67
N PHE A 124 12.19 -1.52 3.61
CA PHE A 124 10.80 -1.26 3.24
C PHE A 124 10.10 -2.51 2.72
N HIS A 125 10.88 -3.45 2.18
CA HIS A 125 10.43 -4.78 1.79
C HIS A 125 10.30 -5.71 3.01
N LEU A 126 11.14 -5.51 4.03
CA LEU A 126 11.19 -6.31 5.27
C LEU A 126 10.14 -5.88 6.30
N ILE A 127 9.85 -4.58 6.43
CA ILE A 127 8.76 -4.08 7.29
C ILE A 127 7.41 -4.57 6.74
N PHE A 128 7.20 -4.49 5.42
CA PHE A 128 6.01 -5.03 4.74
C PHE A 128 5.83 -6.55 4.88
N LEU A 129 6.91 -7.33 5.01
CA LEU A 129 6.84 -8.77 5.26
C LEU A 129 6.66 -9.11 6.74
N ALA A 130 7.18 -8.27 7.65
CA ALA A 130 7.07 -8.45 9.09
C ALA A 130 5.66 -8.12 9.63
N ASP A 131 4.92 -7.20 8.99
CA ASP A 131 3.56 -6.81 9.40
C ASP A 131 2.47 -7.87 9.07
N PHE A 132 2.83 -8.99 8.44
CA PHE A 132 1.92 -10.14 8.19
C PHE A 132 2.14 -11.33 9.16
N SER A 133 2.92 -11.17 10.23
CA SER A 133 3.10 -12.18 11.30
C SER A 133 2.45 -11.78 12.62
#